data_AF-A0A6H1R325-F1
#
_entry.id   AF-A0A6H1R325-F1
#
_cell.length_a   1.000
_cell.length_b   1.000
_cell.length_c   1.000
_cell.angle_alpha   90.00
_cell.angle_beta   90.00
_cell.angle_gamma   90.00
#
_symmetry.space_group_name_H-M   'P 1'
#
loop_
_entity.id
_entity.type
_entity.pdbx_description
1 polymer ?
#
loop_
_entity_poly.entity_id
_entity_poly.type
_entity_poly.pdbx_seq_one_letter_code
_entity_poly.pdbx_strand_id
1 'polypeptide(L)' 'MTLEPTSWRKSSRSGQQTSCVEVGRVGGGAAVRDTKDRAAGYFTATGSQWRAFIGAVKAGRFGD' A
#
# COMPACT_ATOMS: atom_id res chain seq x y z
N MET A 1 3.55 18.88 9.33
CA MET A 1 4.73 18.12 8.87
C MET A 1 4.24 16.90 8.14
N THR A 2 4.30 16.91 6.82
CA THR A 2 3.99 15.75 5.99
C THR A 2 5.07 14.71 6.27
N LEU A 3 4.69 13.54 6.76
CA LEU A 3 5.63 12.44 6.93
C LEU A 3 5.82 11.81 5.55
N GLU A 4 7.01 11.97 4.98
CA GLU A 4 7.34 11.39 3.68
C GLU A 4 7.46 9.86 3.80
N PRO A 5 6.79 9.08 2.94
CA PRO A 5 6.90 7.63 2.98
C PRO A 5 8.27 7.13 2.55
N THR A 6 8.81 6.18 3.31
CA THR A 6 10.12 5.57 3.07
C THR A 6 10.03 4.06 2.95
N SER A 7 11.14 3.39 2.60
CA SER A 7 11.22 1.92 2.53
C SER A 7 10.16 1.27 1.62
N TRP A 8 9.94 1.82 0.42
CA TRP A 8 9.02 1.27 -0.55
C TRP A 8 9.40 -0.17 -0.93
N ARG A 9 8.42 -1.08 -0.85
CA ARG A 9 8.53 -2.47 -1.29
C ARG A 9 7.49 -2.74 -2.37
N LYS A 10 7.98 -3.10 -3.56
CA LYS A 10 7.14 -3.62 -4.65
C LYS A 10 6.60 -5.00 -4.30
N SER A 11 5.32 -5.24 -4.57
CA SER A 11 4.71 -6.56 -4.41
C SER A 11 5.34 -7.57 -5.37
N SER A 12 5.62 -8.78 -4.89
CA SER A 12 6.05 -9.90 -5.76
C SER A 12 4.94 -10.39 -6.69
N ARG A 13 3.68 -9.99 -6.44
CA ARG A 13 2.53 -10.27 -7.30
C ARG A 13 2.39 -9.27 -8.45
N SER A 14 3.25 -8.26 -8.51
CA SER A 14 3.30 -7.34 -9.63
C SER A 14 4.02 -7.98 -10.80
N GLY A 15 3.26 -8.32 -11.84
CA GLY A 15 3.80 -8.83 -13.10
C GLY A 15 4.47 -7.73 -13.93
N GLN A 16 4.95 -8.09 -15.12
CA GLN A 16 5.49 -7.11 -16.08
C GLN A 16 4.45 -6.03 -16.46
N GLN A 17 3.18 -6.43 -16.58
CA GLN A 17 2.13 -5.58 -17.12
C GLN A 17 0.90 -5.44 -16.21
N THR A 18 0.80 -6.14 -15.08
CA THR A 18 -0.43 -6.15 -14.27
C THR A 18 -0.15 -6.15 -12.76
N SER A 19 -1.13 -5.67 -11.99
CA SER A 19 -1.15 -5.75 -10.52
C SER A 19 0.04 -5.04 -9.83
N CYS A 20 0.43 -3.89 -10.36
CA CYS A 20 1.62 -3.14 -9.95
C CYS A 20 1.37 -2.30 -8.68
N VAL A 21 1.82 -2.78 -7.53
CA VAL A 21 1.60 -2.09 -6.25
C VAL A 21 2.91 -2.03 -5.45
N GLU A 22 3.21 -0.86 -4.88
CA GLU A 22 4.28 -0.67 -3.88
C GLU A 22 3.67 -0.21 -2.55
N VAL A 23 4.23 -0.71 -1.44
CA VAL A 23 3.86 -0.28 -0.08
C VAL A 23 5.08 0.34 0.60
N GLY A 24 4.92 1.54 1.16
CA GLY A 24 5.92 2.28 1.92
C GLY A 24 5.50 2.45 3.39
N ARG A 25 6.47 2.78 4.25
CA ARG A 25 6.23 3.11 5.67
C ARG A 25 6.10 4.61 5.85
N VAL A 26 5.10 5.06 6.61
CA VAL A 26 4.88 6.48 6.91
C VAL A 26 4.29 6.64 8.31
N GLY A 27 5.00 7.32 9.22
CA GLY A 27 4.44 7.72 10.53
C GLY A 27 3.78 6.60 11.34
N GLY A 28 4.31 5.37 11.29
CA GLY A 28 3.72 4.19 11.95
C GLY A 28 2.55 3.53 11.19
N GLY A 29 2.17 4.09 10.06
CA GLY A 29 1.21 3.55 9.09
C GLY A 29 1.87 3.14 7.77
N ALA A 30 1.06 3.09 6.72
CA ALA A 30 1.47 2.63 5.40
C ALA A 30 1.07 3.63 4.32
N ALA A 31 1.92 3.74 3.30
CA ALA A 31 1.60 4.41 2.05
C ALA A 31 1.52 3.37 0.95
N VAL A 32 0.62 3.55 -0.01
CA VAL A 32 0.46 2.62 -1.13
C VAL A 32 0.32 3.42 -2.41
N ARG A 33 0.97 2.93 -3.47
CA ARG A 33 0.93 3.53 -4.80
C ARG A 33 0.98 2.50 -5.90
N ASP A 34 0.61 2.95 -7.10
CA ASP A 34 0.86 2.21 -8.33
C ASP A 34 2.36 2.24 -8.65
N THR A 35 2.94 1.07 -8.93
CA THR A 35 4.36 1.02 -9.35
C THR A 35 4.58 1.66 -10.72
N LYS A 36 3.59 1.59 -11.62
CA LYS A 36 3.67 2.08 -13.00
C LYS A 36 3.43 3.58 -13.10
N ASP A 37 2.60 4.12 -12.21
CA ASP A 37 2.30 5.54 -12.16
C ASP A 37 2.65 6.15 -10.80
N ARG A 38 3.96 6.33 -10.57
CA ARG A 38 4.45 6.98 -9.35
C ARG A 38 4.15 8.48 -9.32
N ALA A 39 3.91 9.09 -10.48
CA ALA A 39 3.62 10.52 -10.60
C ALA A 39 2.19 10.85 -10.13
N ALA A 40 1.25 9.90 -10.24
CA ALA A 40 -0.09 10.01 -9.67
C ALA A 40 -0.13 10.08 -8.13
N GLY A 41 0.99 9.85 -7.44
CA GLY A 41 1.11 9.98 -5.99
C GLY A 41 0.82 8.69 -5.23
N TYR A 42 0.39 8.82 -3.98
CA TYR A 42 0.15 7.71 -3.06
C TYR A 42 -0.98 8.03 -2.09
N PHE A 43 -1.65 6.99 -1.59
CA PHE A 43 -2.56 7.11 -0.46
C PHE A 43 -1.88 6.67 0.83
N THR A 44 -2.27 7.26 1.96
CA THR A 44 -1.74 6.91 3.29
C THR A 44 -2.83 6.38 4.20
N ALA A 45 -2.48 5.40 5.02
CA ALA A 45 -3.30 4.89 6.11
C ALA A 45 -2.53 4.96 7.42
N THR A 46 -3.20 5.33 8.51
CA THR A 46 -2.64 5.23 9.86
C THR A 46 -2.34 3.77 10.22
N GLY A 47 -1.53 3.54 11.25
CA GLY A 47 -1.20 2.19 11.71
C GLY A 47 -2.42 1.37 12.17
N SER A 48 -3.48 2.01 12.68
CA SER A 48 -4.74 1.33 13.03
C SER A 48 -5.54 0.96 11.78
N GLN A 49 -5.71 1.89 10.84
CA GLN A 49 -6.40 1.64 9.57
C GLN A 49 -5.71 0.53 8.76
N TRP A 50 -4.38 0.55 8.70
CA TRP A 50 -3.62 -0.47 7.98
C TRP A 50 -3.80 -1.87 8.59
N ARG A 51 -3.74 -1.99 9.93
CA ARG A 51 -4.01 -3.26 10.63
C ARG A 51 -5.43 -3.77 10.38
N ALA A 52 -6.42 -2.89 10.45
CA ALA A 52 -7.81 -3.24 10.19
C ALA A 52 -8.01 -3.71 8.74
N PHE A 53 -7.43 -3.00 7.77
CA PHE A 53 -7.48 -3.37 6.36
C PHE A 53 -6.89 -4.77 6.12
N ILE A 54 -5.69 -5.05 6.64
CA ILE A 54 -5.06 -6.37 6.51
C ILE A 54 -5.91 -7.47 7.17
N GLY A 55 -6.52 -7.18 8.32
CA GLY A 55 -7.44 -8.11 8.98
C GLY A 55 -8.66 -8.45 8.10
N ALA A 56 -9.28 -7.44 7.50
CA ALA A 56 -10.43 -7.62 6.60
C ALA A 56 -10.06 -8.41 5.33
N VAL A 57 -8.91 -8.13 4.73
CA VAL A 57 -8.38 -8.90 3.57
C VAL A 57 -8.18 -10.36 3.95
N LYS A 58 -7.52 -10.64 5.07
CA LYS A 58 -7.29 -12.02 5.55
C LYS A 58 -8.58 -12.76 5.88
N ALA A 59 -9.61 -12.04 6.31
CA ALA A 59 -10.95 -12.58 6.57
C ALA A 59 -11.78 -12.79 5.29
N GLY A 60 -11.22 -12.55 4.10
CA GLY A 60 -11.91 -12.74 2.83
C GLY A 60 -12.98 -11.69 2.54
N ARG A 61 -12.99 -10.55 3.23
CA ARG A 61 -14.09 -9.57 3.18
C ARG A 61 -14.22 -8.81 1.85
N PHE A 62 -13.28 -9.00 0.94
CA PHE A 62 -13.20 -8.31 -0.36
C PHE A 62 -13.04 -9.27 -1.54
N GLY A 63 -13.19 -10.58 -1.32
CA GLY A 63 -13.19 -11.58 -2.39
C GLY A 63 -14.61 -11.96 -2.73
N ASP A 64 -15.11 -11.51 -3.88
CA ASP A 64 -16.26 -12.11 -4.57
C ASP A 64 -15.80 -13.27 -5.46
#